data_AF-A0A562V9V6-F1
#
_entry.id   AF-A0A562V9V6-F1
#
_cell.length_a   1.000
_cell.length_b   1.000
_cell.length_c   1.000
_cell.angle_alpha   90.00
_cell.angle_beta   90.00
_cell.angle_gamma   90.00
#
_symmetry.space_group_name_H-M   'P 1'
#
loop_
_entity.id
_entity.type
_entity.pdbx_description
1 polymer ?
#
loop_
_entity_poly.entity_id
_entity_poly.type
_entity_poly.pdbx_seq_one_letter_code
_entity_poly.pdbx_strand_id
1 'polypeptide(L)'
;MTVALGTGRAGGGYGGAVTDYGSARVRTAAKPSGQVYARRRLIAGLVAGALGQLLVATLLGFLLAGGLAYGVRVMATLFSGMIATPLLFTAGFALMFKNDSRSLGGGVVLGAFLASLLLVVLYLLL
;
A
#
# COMPACT_ATOMS: atom_id res chain seq x y z
N MET A 1 -16.22 -44.31 36.82
CA MET A 1 -17.24 -45.35 36.58
C MET A 1 -18.47 -44.97 37.39
N THR A 2 -19.66 -44.81 36.76
CA THR A 2 -20.93 -44.28 37.36
C THR A 2 -20.81 -42.89 38.05
N VAL A 3 -21.86 -42.10 38.34
CA VAL A 3 -23.17 -41.83 37.68
C VAL A 3 -23.18 -40.31 37.34
N ALA A 4 -24.17 -39.62 36.75
CA ALA A 4 -25.58 -39.86 36.39
C ALA A 4 -25.84 -39.31 34.95
N LEU A 5 -27.00 -39.37 34.26
CA LEU A 5 -28.43 -39.55 34.57
C LEU A 5 -29.19 -38.29 35.07
N GLY A 6 -29.85 -37.60 34.14
CA GLY A 6 -30.82 -36.52 34.39
C GLY A 6 -31.93 -36.53 33.35
N THR A 7 -33.02 -37.24 33.63
CA THR A 7 -34.15 -37.42 32.70
C THR A 7 -35.17 -36.28 32.78
N GLY A 8 -35.45 -35.60 31.66
CA GLY A 8 -36.51 -34.60 31.54
C GLY A 8 -37.47 -34.94 30.40
N ARG A 9 -38.79 -34.86 30.63
CA ARG A 9 -39.86 -35.29 29.72
C ARG A 9 -40.84 -34.15 29.42
N ALA A 10 -41.47 -34.21 28.25
CA ALA A 10 -42.59 -33.40 27.76
C ALA A 10 -42.26 -31.96 27.31
N GLY A 11 -43.14 -31.43 26.44
CA GLY A 11 -43.05 -30.07 25.88
C GLY A 11 -42.98 -30.04 24.35
N GLY A 12 -44.12 -30.19 23.67
CA GLY A 12 -44.23 -29.75 22.29
C GLY A 12 -44.51 -28.24 22.26
N GLY A 13 -43.72 -27.47 21.51
CA GLY A 13 -43.90 -26.01 21.43
C GLY A 13 -42.98 -25.38 20.38
N TYR A 14 -43.52 -24.41 19.63
CA TYR A 14 -42.75 -23.64 18.65
C TYR A 14 -41.83 -22.63 19.36
N GLY A 15 -40.53 -22.68 19.10
CA GLY A 15 -39.61 -21.64 19.58
C GLY A 15 -38.14 -21.98 19.42
N GLY A 16 -37.33 -20.96 19.12
CA GLY A 16 -35.88 -21.03 19.26
C GLY A 16 -35.14 -21.82 18.17
N ALA A 17 -35.02 -21.25 16.97
CA ALA A 17 -33.83 -21.54 16.17
C ALA A 17 -32.61 -21.05 16.97
N VAL A 18 -31.80 -21.98 17.49
CA VAL A 18 -30.60 -21.65 18.27
C VAL A 18 -29.57 -21.04 17.33
N THR A 19 -29.61 -19.72 17.22
CA THR A 19 -28.73 -18.95 16.35
C THR A 19 -27.36 -18.83 17.00
N ASP A 20 -26.44 -19.70 16.58
CA ASP A 20 -25.02 -19.65 16.95
C ASP A 20 -24.31 -18.45 16.29
N TYR A 21 -24.65 -17.26 16.77
CA TYR A 21 -23.93 -16.01 16.50
C TYR A 21 -22.57 -15.97 17.23
N GLY A 22 -22.25 -16.95 18.07
CA GLY A 22 -20.98 -17.05 18.80
C GLY A 22 -19.85 -17.51 17.89
N SER A 23 -19.96 -18.73 17.33
CA SER A 23 -18.87 -19.34 16.55
C SER A 23 -18.52 -18.55 15.28
N ALA A 24 -19.52 -17.92 14.66
CA ALA A 24 -19.34 -17.05 13.50
C ALA A 24 -18.46 -15.82 13.80
N ARG A 25 -18.68 -15.15 14.94
CA ARG A 25 -17.92 -13.94 15.34
C ARG A 25 -16.46 -14.25 15.65
N VAL A 26 -16.18 -15.41 16.26
CA VAL A 26 -14.81 -15.84 16.58
C VAL A 26 -13.97 -16.01 15.30
N ARG A 27 -14.53 -16.58 14.22
CA ARG A 27 -13.79 -16.75 12.95
C ARG A 27 -13.50 -15.44 12.22
N THR A 28 -14.27 -14.38 12.45
CA THR A 28 -13.98 -13.06 11.89
C THR A 28 -12.87 -12.30 12.62
N ALA A 29 -12.59 -12.59 13.89
CA ALA A 29 -11.60 -11.87 14.70
C ALA A 29 -10.13 -12.08 14.23
N ALA A 30 -9.86 -13.16 13.50
CA ALA A 30 -8.50 -13.51 13.06
C ALA A 30 -8.07 -12.87 11.72
N LYS A 31 -8.98 -12.20 10.98
CA LYS A 31 -8.61 -11.43 9.79
C LYS A 31 -8.35 -9.97 10.19
N PRO A 32 -7.17 -9.39 9.92
CA PRO A 32 -6.98 -7.95 10.10
C PRO A 32 -8.00 -7.21 9.24
N SER A 33 -8.66 -6.19 9.80
CA SER A 33 -9.75 -5.50 9.12
C SER A 33 -9.29 -4.94 7.77
N GLY A 34 -10.20 -4.85 6.80
CA GLY A 34 -9.89 -4.38 5.44
C GLY A 34 -9.18 -3.02 5.42
N GLN A 35 -9.46 -2.16 6.40
CA GLN A 35 -8.76 -0.89 6.65
C GLN A 35 -7.27 -1.07 6.99
N VAL A 36 -6.92 -2.00 7.88
CA VAL A 36 -5.51 -2.29 8.23
C VAL A 36 -4.75 -2.84 7.02
N TYR A 37 -5.38 -3.71 6.24
CA TYR A 37 -4.79 -4.25 5.01
C TYR A 37 -4.60 -3.16 3.94
N ALA A 38 -5.61 -2.32 3.72
CA ALA A 38 -5.54 -1.19 2.80
C ALA A 38 -4.48 -0.15 3.23
N ARG A 39 -4.36 0.15 4.54
CA ARG A 39 -3.35 1.07 5.08
C ARG A 39 -1.93 0.52 4.89
N ARG A 40 -1.71 -0.78 5.10
CA ARG A 40 -0.42 -1.45 4.81
C ARG A 40 -0.09 -1.38 3.31
N ARG A 41 -1.06 -1.64 2.42
CA ARG A 41 -0.88 -1.51 0.97
C ARG A 41 -0.57 -0.07 0.53
N LEU A 42 -1.19 0.94 1.14
CA LEU A 42 -0.93 2.35 0.86
C LEU A 42 0.48 2.79 1.31
N ILE A 43 0.92 2.38 2.51
CA ILE A 43 2.29 2.67 2.99
C ILE A 43 3.33 1.98 2.09
N ALA A 44 3.10 0.72 1.73
CA ALA A 44 3.98 0.00 0.79
C ALA A 44 4.03 0.69 -0.59
N GLY A 45 2.89 1.18 -1.09
CA GLY A 45 2.82 1.99 -2.31
C GLY A 45 3.61 3.30 -2.19
N LEU A 46 3.48 4.02 -1.07
CA LEU A 46 4.20 5.27 -0.83
C LEU A 46 5.72 5.07 -0.84
N VAL A 47 6.21 4.05 -0.14
CA VAL A 47 7.64 3.69 -0.15
C VAL A 47 8.09 3.27 -1.55
N ALA A 48 7.32 2.44 -2.26
CA ALA A 48 7.66 2.02 -3.62
C ALA A 48 7.68 3.17 -4.64
N GLY A 49 6.74 4.12 -4.56
CA GLY A 49 6.69 5.31 -5.41
C GLY A 49 7.84 6.27 -5.15
N ALA A 50 8.17 6.51 -3.87
CA ALA A 50 9.28 7.37 -3.49
C ALA A 50 10.65 6.79 -3.88
N LEU A 51 10.90 5.50 -3.57
CA LEU A 51 12.14 4.83 -3.97
C LEU A 51 12.24 4.68 -5.50
N GLY A 52 11.13 4.38 -6.18
CA GLY A 52 11.08 4.33 -7.64
C GLY A 52 11.45 5.67 -8.28
N GLN A 53 10.92 6.79 -7.76
CA GLN A 53 11.22 8.13 -8.26
C GLN A 53 12.71 8.46 -8.13
N LEU A 54 13.30 8.22 -6.96
CA LEU A 54 14.72 8.47 -6.72
C LEU A 54 15.62 7.56 -7.56
N LEU A 55 15.26 6.29 -7.73
CA LEU A 55 16.04 5.31 -8.49
C LEU A 55 15.98 5.57 -10.01
N VAL A 56 14.80 5.91 -10.56
CA VAL A 56 14.67 6.26 -11.98
C VAL A 56 15.38 7.60 -12.28
N ALA A 57 15.22 8.60 -11.41
CA ALA A 57 15.89 9.90 -11.58
C ALA A 57 17.42 9.80 -11.50
N THR A 58 17.97 9.02 -10.56
CA THR A 58 19.43 8.81 -10.44
C THR A 58 20.00 7.98 -11.60
N LEU A 59 19.33 6.91 -12.02
CA LEU A 59 19.75 6.14 -13.20
C LEU A 59 19.79 7.01 -14.47
N LEU A 60 18.72 7.77 -14.75
CA LEU A 60 18.69 8.71 -15.87
C LEU A 60 19.78 9.78 -15.75
N GLY A 61 19.93 10.42 -14.58
CA GLY A 61 20.94 11.47 -14.38
C GLY A 61 22.37 11.00 -14.59
N PHE A 62 22.71 9.80 -14.10
CA PHE A 62 24.04 9.21 -14.29
C PHE A 62 24.25 8.62 -15.69
N LEU A 63 23.21 8.16 -16.39
CA LEU A 63 23.30 7.74 -17.79
C LEU A 63 23.51 8.95 -18.71
N LEU A 64 22.72 10.01 -18.57
CA LEU A 64 22.79 11.20 -19.43
C LEU A 64 24.07 12.02 -19.19
N ALA A 65 24.59 12.08 -17.96
CA ALA A 65 25.80 12.84 -17.61
C ALA A 65 27.04 11.97 -17.33
N GLY A 66 27.06 10.71 -17.79
CA GLY A 66 28.03 9.69 -17.38
C GLY A 66 29.52 10.02 -17.58
N GLY A 67 29.86 10.89 -18.55
CA GLY A 67 31.22 11.39 -18.78
C GLY A 67 31.58 12.70 -18.08
N LEU A 68 30.62 13.38 -17.45
CA LEU A 68 30.77 14.76 -16.96
C LEU A 68 31.21 14.83 -15.49
N ALA A 69 31.62 16.01 -15.03
CA ALA A 69 32.00 16.26 -13.64
C ALA A 69 30.83 16.03 -12.66
N TYR A 70 31.13 15.67 -11.41
CA TYR A 70 30.13 15.18 -10.45
C TYR A 70 28.94 16.13 -10.23
N GLY A 71 29.19 17.45 -10.09
CA GLY A 71 28.12 18.44 -9.95
C GLY A 71 27.13 18.46 -11.13
N VAL A 72 27.61 18.20 -12.35
CA VAL A 72 26.75 18.10 -13.54
C VAL A 72 25.87 16.85 -13.50
N ARG A 73 26.35 15.75 -12.90
CA ARG A 73 25.54 14.52 -12.67
C ARG A 73 24.45 14.75 -11.63
N VAL A 74 24.72 15.55 -10.60
CA VAL A 74 23.70 15.94 -9.60
C VAL A 74 22.61 16.79 -10.28
N MET A 75 22.98 17.81 -11.06
CA MET A 75 22.00 18.62 -11.80
C MET A 75 21.23 17.81 -12.84
N ALA A 76 21.90 16.90 -13.57
CA ALA A 76 21.23 15.98 -14.50
C ALA A 76 20.28 15.00 -13.79
N THR A 77 20.58 14.59 -12.56
CA THR A 77 19.69 13.77 -11.71
C THR A 77 18.44 14.54 -11.30
N LEU A 78 18.61 15.79 -10.86
CA LEU A 78 17.50 16.67 -10.49
C LEU A 78 16.58 16.94 -11.69
N PHE A 79 17.16 17.26 -12.86
CA PHE A 79 16.40 17.44 -14.11
C PHE A 79 15.71 16.15 -14.58
N SER A 80 16.39 15.00 -14.48
CA SER A 80 15.81 13.68 -14.80
C SER A 80 14.61 13.31 -13.91
N GLY A 81 14.50 13.91 -12.72
CA GLY A 81 13.30 13.83 -11.88
C GLY A 81 12.03 14.22 -12.64
N MET A 82 12.08 15.24 -13.51
CA MET A 82 10.93 15.69 -14.31
C MET A 82 10.45 14.65 -15.34
N ILE A 83 11.34 13.74 -15.77
CA ILE A 83 11.01 12.63 -16.69
C ILE A 83 10.54 11.41 -15.88
N ALA A 84 11.09 11.18 -14.69
CA ALA A 84 10.69 10.11 -13.79
C ALA A 84 9.25 10.27 -13.26
N THR A 85 8.85 11.50 -12.88
CA THR A 85 7.52 11.77 -12.28
C THR A 85 6.34 11.30 -13.15
N PRO A 86 6.21 11.67 -14.45
CA PRO A 86 5.08 11.22 -15.28
C PRO A 86 5.07 9.71 -15.53
N LEU A 87 6.24 9.06 -15.61
CA LEU A 87 6.32 7.59 -15.73
C LEU A 87 5.75 6.90 -14.48
N LEU A 88 6.15 7.34 -13.29
CA LEU A 88 5.68 6.77 -12.03
C LEU A 88 4.25 7.15 -11.68
N PHE A 89 3.78 8.33 -12.09
CA PHE A 89 2.36 8.67 -12.00
C PHE A 89 1.54 7.75 -12.90
N THR A 90 1.98 7.51 -14.14
CA THR A 90 1.30 6.57 -15.07
C THR A 90 1.26 5.15 -14.50
N ALA A 91 2.37 4.66 -13.94
CA ALA A 91 2.41 3.37 -13.26
C ALA A 91 1.50 3.30 -12.02
N GLY A 92 1.48 4.36 -11.21
CA GLY A 92 0.61 4.48 -10.04
C GLY A 92 -0.87 4.48 -10.42
N PHE A 93 -1.26 5.25 -11.43
CA PHE A 93 -2.63 5.26 -11.97
C PHE A 93 -3.03 3.92 -12.59
N ALA A 94 -2.14 3.26 -13.34
CA ALA A 94 -2.37 1.89 -13.86
C ALA A 94 -2.68 0.90 -12.72
N LEU A 95 -1.97 1.01 -11.58
CA LEU A 95 -2.24 0.24 -10.37
C LEU A 95 -3.55 0.64 -9.66
N MET A 96 -4.08 1.86 -9.87
CA MET A 96 -5.38 2.30 -9.35
C MET A 96 -6.58 1.76 -10.14
N PHE A 97 -6.43 1.39 -11.41
CA PHE A 97 -7.49 0.74 -12.19
C PHE A 97 -7.75 -0.72 -11.76
N LYS A 98 -6.79 -1.35 -11.07
CA LYS A 98 -6.96 -2.70 -10.51
C LYS A 98 -7.60 -2.62 -9.12
N ASN A 99 -8.87 -3.04 -9.00
CA ASN A 99 -9.69 -2.90 -7.79
C ASN A 99 -8.98 -3.25 -6.47
N ASP A 100 -8.31 -4.40 -6.37
CA ASP A 100 -7.59 -4.82 -5.16
C ASP A 100 -6.39 -3.93 -4.82
N SER A 101 -5.75 -3.36 -5.84
CA SER A 101 -4.50 -2.58 -5.73
C SER A 101 -4.73 -1.08 -5.57
N ARG A 102 -6.00 -0.62 -5.52
CA ARG A 102 -6.35 0.80 -5.57
C ARG A 102 -5.68 1.68 -4.50
N SER A 103 -5.52 1.14 -3.28
CA SER A 103 -4.79 1.80 -2.19
C SER A 103 -3.27 1.81 -2.39
N LEU A 104 -2.70 0.79 -3.05
CA LEU A 104 -1.28 0.71 -3.39
C LEU A 104 -0.93 1.66 -4.53
N GLY A 105 -1.75 1.73 -5.59
CA GLY A 105 -1.57 2.68 -6.69
C GLY A 105 -1.63 4.14 -6.23
N GLY A 106 -2.63 4.48 -5.38
CA GLY A 106 -2.68 5.80 -4.75
C GLY A 106 -1.49 6.10 -3.84
N GLY A 107 -0.97 5.08 -3.15
CA GLY A 107 0.30 5.16 -2.44
C GLY A 107 1.47 5.50 -3.37
N VAL A 108 1.61 4.80 -4.51
CA VAL A 108 2.69 5.04 -5.49
C VAL A 108 2.66 6.46 -6.03
N VAL A 109 1.49 6.99 -6.41
CA VAL A 109 1.37 8.38 -6.88
C VAL A 109 1.77 9.37 -5.78
N LEU A 110 1.29 9.19 -4.54
CA LEU A 110 1.64 10.06 -3.41
C LEU A 110 3.14 9.99 -3.06
N GLY A 111 3.73 8.79 -3.09
CA GLY A 111 5.16 8.59 -2.84
C GLY A 111 6.04 9.25 -3.89
N ALA A 112 5.71 9.07 -5.18
CA ALA A 112 6.41 9.73 -6.28
C ALA A 112 6.24 11.27 -6.24
N PHE A 113 5.07 11.77 -5.83
CA PHE A 113 4.84 13.20 -5.64
C PHE A 113 5.69 13.79 -4.50
N LEU A 114 5.73 13.14 -3.35
CA LEU A 114 6.56 13.57 -2.20
C LEU A 114 8.06 13.52 -2.53
N ALA A 115 8.52 12.48 -3.23
CA ALA A 115 9.91 12.41 -3.72
C ALA A 115 10.21 13.48 -4.79
N SER A 116 9.25 13.82 -5.65
CA SER A 116 9.41 14.92 -6.62
C SER A 116 9.51 16.27 -5.91
N LEU A 117 8.67 16.53 -4.90
CA LEU A 117 8.79 17.72 -4.05
C LEU A 117 10.14 17.80 -3.33
N LEU A 118 10.65 16.68 -2.80
CA LEU A 118 11.96 16.62 -2.17
C LEU A 118 13.10 16.98 -3.16
N LEU A 119 13.04 16.50 -4.40
CA LEU A 119 13.99 16.85 -5.45
C LEU A 119 13.91 18.33 -5.84
N VAL A 120 12.70 18.91 -5.92
CA VAL A 120 12.52 20.35 -6.19
C VAL A 120 13.06 21.20 -5.04
N VAL A 121 12.81 20.83 -3.78
CA VAL A 121 13.37 21.54 -2.62
C VAL A 121 14.90 21.42 -2.59
N LEU A 122 15.46 20.25 -2.90
CA LEU A 122 16.91 20.06 -2.98
C LEU A 122 17.55 20.88 -4.12
N TYR A 123 16.89 21.01 -5.26
CA TYR A 123 17.32 21.87 -6.38
C TYR A 123 17.29 23.37 -6.02
N LEU A 124 16.35 23.80 -5.18
CA LEU A 124 16.27 25.20 -4.71
C LEU A 124 17.25 25.54 -3.57
N LEU A 125 18.04 24.56 -3.10
CA LEU A 125 18.98 24.69 -1.98
C LEU A 125 20.45 24.45 -2.40
N LEU A 126 20.74 24.29 -3.70
CA LEU A 126 22.01 23.83 -4.26
C LEU A 126 22.60 24.80 -5.31
#